data_AF-A0AAU7TMU2-F1
#
_entry.id   AF-A0AAU7TMU2-F1
#
_cell.length_a   1.000
_cell.length_b   1.000
_cell.length_c   1.000
_cell.angle_alpha   90.00
_cell.angle_beta   90.00
_cell.angle_gamma   90.00
#
_symmetry.space_group_name_H-M   'P 1'
#
loop_
_entity.id
_entity.type
_entity.pdbx_description
1 polymer ?
#
loop_
_entity_poly.entity_id
_entity_poly.type
_entity_poly.pdbx_seq_one_letter_code
_entity_poly.pdbx_strand_id
1 'polypeptide(L)'
;MKLTKFAHACVRLEKDGKVLLIDPGTFSEDAAFERADAVLVTHEHPDHVDVERLRGLQAPIFTTAGVAAQLDDERVTVVADGESFDAGGFAIRAYGKDHAVILPELGVPCENIGYLVDDAVYHPGDSFTRPDREVHTNLVPISGPWFALPAAVEYARSVKAEQTVGIHNALLSDIGLGMMKRWIGEAGGRAYHGLTPGQSIELS
;
A
#
# COMPACT_ATOMS: atom_id res chain seq x y z
N MET A 1 -16.31 2.52 -5.40
CA MET A 1 -14.91 2.30 -5.85
C MET A 1 -14.60 0.83 -5.68
N LYS A 2 -13.90 0.18 -6.60
CA LYS A 2 -13.53 -1.24 -6.47
C LYS A 2 -12.05 -1.37 -6.09
N LEU A 3 -11.75 -2.13 -5.05
CA LEU A 3 -10.38 -2.48 -4.65
C LEU A 3 -10.10 -3.92 -5.04
N THR A 4 -9.08 -4.14 -5.86
CA THR A 4 -8.55 -5.48 -6.19
C THR A 4 -7.17 -5.63 -5.57
N LYS A 5 -6.95 -6.75 -4.87
CA LYS A 5 -5.65 -7.06 -4.29
C LYS A 5 -4.87 -7.99 -5.21
N PHE A 6 -3.61 -7.69 -5.44
CA PHE A 6 -2.63 -8.56 -6.08
C PHE A 6 -1.71 -9.21 -5.03
N ALA A 7 -0.67 -9.90 -5.48
CA ALA A 7 0.31 -10.45 -4.56
C ALA A 7 0.90 -9.35 -3.65
N HIS A 8 1.11 -9.73 -2.38
CA HIS A 8 1.83 -8.92 -1.41
C HIS A 8 1.17 -7.56 -1.08
N ALA A 9 1.81 -6.44 -1.43
CA ALA A 9 1.36 -5.08 -1.18
C ALA A 9 0.58 -4.46 -2.36
N CYS A 10 0.66 -5.05 -3.55
CA CYS A 10 0.08 -4.47 -4.74
C CYS A 10 -1.45 -4.45 -4.68
N VAL A 11 -2.05 -3.28 -4.90
CA VAL A 11 -3.49 -3.10 -5.01
C VAL A 11 -3.83 -2.20 -6.19
N ARG A 12 -5.02 -2.45 -6.76
CA ARG A 12 -5.58 -1.63 -7.82
C ARG A 12 -6.94 -1.08 -7.41
N LEU A 13 -7.12 0.22 -7.57
CA LEU A 13 -8.37 0.92 -7.33
C LEU A 13 -9.00 1.32 -8.66
N GLU A 14 -10.29 1.02 -8.82
CA GLU A 14 -11.05 1.31 -10.03
C GLU A 14 -12.28 2.15 -9.67
N LYS A 15 -12.44 3.30 -10.35
CA LYS A 15 -13.54 4.26 -10.15
C LYS A 15 -13.77 5.04 -11.44
N ASP A 16 -15.03 5.17 -11.87
CA ASP A 16 -15.41 5.97 -13.06
C ASP A 16 -14.59 5.65 -14.33
N GLY A 17 -14.26 4.37 -14.51
CA GLY A 17 -13.44 3.88 -15.61
C GLY A 17 -11.94 4.19 -15.50
N LYS A 18 -11.49 4.83 -14.43
CA LYS A 18 -10.07 5.11 -14.10
C LYS A 18 -9.46 4.03 -13.23
N VAL A 19 -8.15 3.84 -13.39
CA VAL A 19 -7.36 2.82 -12.70
C VAL A 19 -6.15 3.45 -12.00
N LEU A 20 -6.08 3.29 -10.68
CA LEU A 20 -4.90 3.63 -9.88
C LEU A 20 -4.23 2.34 -9.39
N LEU A 21 -2.94 2.21 -9.65
CA LEU A 21 -2.14 1.07 -9.19
C LEU A 21 -1.20 1.53 -8.07
N ILE A 22 -1.14 0.77 -6.97
CA ILE A 22 -0.32 1.12 -5.80
C ILE A 22 0.59 -0.07 -5.47
N ASP A 23 1.87 0.23 -5.25
CA ASP A 23 2.93 -0.73 -4.91
C ASP A 23 3.02 -1.97 -5.83
N PRO A 24 3.10 -1.80 -7.17
CA PRO A 24 3.30 -2.89 -8.10
C PRO A 24 4.75 -3.39 -8.07
N GLY A 25 5.11 -4.07 -6.98
CA GLY A 25 6.42 -4.68 -6.80
C GLY A 25 6.62 -5.97 -7.58
N THR A 26 7.83 -6.52 -7.51
CA THR A 26 8.29 -7.71 -8.23
C THR A 26 7.49 -8.99 -7.96
N PHE A 27 6.73 -9.05 -6.86
CA PHE A 27 5.85 -10.20 -6.56
C PHE A 27 4.51 -10.13 -7.30
N SER A 28 4.15 -8.98 -7.85
CA SER A 28 2.84 -8.72 -8.46
C SER A 28 2.67 -9.47 -9.78
N GLU A 29 1.46 -9.95 -10.04
CA GLU A 29 1.11 -10.66 -11.28
C GLU A 29 1.15 -9.76 -12.52
N ASP A 30 1.26 -10.35 -13.72
CA ASP A 30 1.14 -9.65 -15.02
C ASP A 30 -0.15 -8.84 -15.15
N ALA A 31 -1.25 -9.37 -14.62
CA ALA A 31 -2.55 -8.70 -14.60
C ALA A 31 -2.54 -7.34 -13.88
N ALA A 32 -1.57 -7.09 -12.97
CA ALA A 32 -1.45 -5.80 -12.30
C ALA A 32 -0.96 -4.68 -13.25
N PHE A 33 -0.18 -5.04 -14.27
CA PHE A 33 0.49 -4.09 -15.18
C PHE A 33 -0.23 -3.96 -16.54
N GLU A 34 -1.39 -4.59 -16.71
CA GLU A 34 -2.16 -4.48 -17.97
C GLU A 34 -2.63 -3.04 -18.23
N ARG A 35 -2.93 -2.29 -17.18
CA ARG A 35 -3.45 -0.93 -17.27
C ARG A 35 -3.26 -0.15 -15.96
N ALA A 36 -2.82 1.09 -16.07
CA ALA A 36 -2.89 2.10 -15.01
C ALA A 36 -3.07 3.50 -15.64
N ASP A 37 -3.97 4.31 -15.09
CA ASP A 37 -4.06 5.75 -15.40
C ASP A 37 -3.07 6.57 -14.54
N ALA A 38 -2.66 6.04 -13.38
CA ALA A 38 -1.55 6.53 -12.56
C ALA A 38 -1.01 5.40 -11.67
N VAL A 39 0.24 5.54 -11.22
CA VAL A 39 0.90 4.62 -10.30
C VAL A 39 1.38 5.36 -9.06
N LEU A 40 1.15 4.79 -7.88
CA LEU A 40 1.74 5.23 -6.62
C LEU A 40 2.72 4.16 -6.13
N VAL A 41 3.89 4.58 -5.67
CA VAL A 41 4.86 3.67 -5.03
C VAL A 41 5.23 4.26 -3.68
N THR A 42 5.18 3.45 -2.63
CA THR A 42 5.38 3.91 -1.25
C THR A 42 6.86 4.07 -0.93
N HIS A 43 7.71 3.16 -1.40
CA HIS A 43 9.16 3.18 -1.17
C HIS A 43 9.94 2.27 -2.14
N GLU A 44 11.27 2.23 -1.98
CA GLU A 44 12.22 1.71 -2.96
C GLU A 44 12.56 0.22 -2.88
N HIS A 45 11.86 -0.55 -2.03
CA HIS A 45 12.12 -1.99 -1.93
C HIS A 45 11.48 -2.79 -3.08
N PRO A 46 12.13 -3.87 -3.55
CA PRO A 46 11.69 -4.61 -4.74
C PRO A 46 10.29 -5.22 -4.65
N ASP A 47 9.79 -5.52 -3.46
CA ASP A 47 8.44 -6.04 -3.22
C ASP A 47 7.34 -4.96 -3.30
N HIS A 48 7.73 -3.68 -3.42
CA HIS A 48 6.85 -2.54 -3.66
C HIS A 48 7.07 -1.88 -5.04
N VAL A 49 8.25 -2.03 -5.63
CA VAL A 49 8.56 -1.50 -6.96
C VAL A 49 9.24 -2.51 -7.88
N ASP A 50 8.65 -2.71 -9.06
CA ASP A 50 9.30 -3.38 -10.19
C ASP A 50 9.69 -2.36 -11.26
N VAL A 51 10.94 -1.87 -11.18
CA VAL A 51 11.46 -0.79 -12.05
C VAL A 51 11.37 -1.15 -13.54
N GLU A 52 11.65 -2.41 -13.90
CA GLU A 52 11.63 -2.85 -15.29
C GLU A 52 10.22 -2.82 -15.86
N ARG A 53 9.24 -3.35 -15.11
CA ARG A 53 7.85 -3.40 -15.56
C ARG A 53 7.18 -2.03 -15.53
N LEU A 54 7.55 -1.15 -14.60
CA LEU A 54 7.07 0.24 -14.58
C LEU A 54 7.54 1.06 -15.79
N ARG A 55 8.72 0.78 -16.35
CA ARG A 55 9.15 1.41 -17.62
C ARG A 55 8.26 1.03 -18.81
N GLY A 56 7.62 -0.13 -18.76
CA GLY A 56 6.67 -0.58 -19.78
C GLY A 56 5.29 0.11 -19.72
N LEU A 57 4.90 0.63 -18.54
CA LEU A 57 3.67 1.39 -18.37
C LEU A 57 3.82 2.81 -18.90
N GLN A 58 2.76 3.38 -19.48
CA GLN A 58 2.71 4.78 -19.94
C GLN A 58 1.82 5.61 -19.02
N ALA A 59 2.12 5.59 -17.72
CA ALA A 59 1.37 6.30 -16.68
C ALA A 59 2.31 7.22 -15.86
N PRO A 60 1.80 8.34 -15.33
CA PRO A 60 2.52 9.14 -14.32
C PRO A 60 2.72 8.33 -13.03
N ILE A 61 3.86 8.54 -12.38
CA ILE A 61 4.27 7.81 -11.17
C ILE A 61 4.49 8.82 -10.04
N PHE A 62 3.91 8.58 -8.88
CA PHE A 62 4.08 9.43 -7.69
C PHE A 62 4.72 8.60 -6.58
N THR A 63 5.84 9.07 -6.03
CA THR A 63 6.69 8.24 -5.17
C THR A 63 7.73 9.04 -4.37
N THR A 64 8.59 8.37 -3.60
CA THR A 64 9.70 8.95 -2.85
C THR A 64 10.92 9.26 -3.72
N ALA A 65 11.87 10.02 -3.18
CA ALA A 65 13.11 10.35 -3.88
C ALA A 65 13.96 9.11 -4.22
N GLY A 66 13.95 8.09 -3.35
CA GLY A 66 14.67 6.83 -3.57
C GLY A 66 14.18 6.08 -4.81
N VAL A 67 12.87 5.92 -4.96
CA VAL A 67 12.26 5.29 -6.14
C VAL A 67 12.52 6.12 -7.40
N ALA A 68 12.39 7.45 -7.30
CA ALA A 68 12.67 8.34 -8.43
C ALA A 68 14.10 8.18 -8.97
N ALA A 69 15.08 8.03 -8.07
CA ALA A 69 16.46 7.76 -8.44
C ALA A 69 16.67 6.39 -9.12
N GLN A 70 15.87 5.37 -8.77
CA GLN A 70 15.94 4.05 -9.43
C GLN A 70 15.31 4.05 -10.83
N LEU A 71 14.22 4.82 -11.01
CA LEU A 71 13.51 4.89 -12.30
C LEU A 71 14.25 5.75 -13.32
N ASP A 72 14.73 6.94 -12.91
CA ASP A 72 15.30 7.98 -13.77
C ASP A 72 14.39 8.31 -14.97
N ASP A 73 13.15 8.71 -14.67
CA ASP A 73 12.08 8.85 -15.66
C ASP A 73 11.30 10.16 -15.42
N GLU A 74 11.04 10.90 -16.51
CA GLU A 74 10.35 12.20 -16.48
C GLU A 74 8.90 12.14 -16.00
N ARG A 75 8.30 10.95 -16.00
CA ARG A 75 6.93 10.71 -15.53
C ARG A 75 6.83 10.66 -14.00
N VAL A 76 7.97 10.64 -13.31
CA VAL A 76 8.04 10.52 -11.86
C VAL A 76 7.91 11.89 -11.21
N THR A 77 6.94 11.99 -10.29
CA THR A 77 6.79 13.10 -9.35
C THR A 77 7.18 12.62 -7.96
N VAL A 78 8.16 13.28 -7.33
CA VAL A 78 8.49 13.03 -5.93
C VAL A 78 7.45 13.69 -5.04
N VAL A 79 6.96 12.95 -4.05
CA VAL A 79 5.94 13.42 -3.10
C VAL A 79 6.44 13.29 -1.66
N ALA A 80 5.99 14.19 -0.80
CA ALA A 80 6.39 14.25 0.60
C ALA A 80 5.20 14.20 1.58
N ASP A 81 5.50 13.99 2.86
CA ASP A 81 4.50 14.00 3.94
C ASP A 81 3.59 15.24 3.88
N GLY A 82 2.28 15.02 4.00
CA GLY A 82 1.28 16.09 4.06
C GLY A 82 0.88 16.68 2.71
N GLU A 83 1.54 16.32 1.62
CA GLU A 83 1.17 16.80 0.28
C GLU A 83 -0.16 16.22 -0.18
N SER A 84 -0.88 16.99 -0.99
CA SER A 84 -2.12 16.56 -1.64
C SER A 84 -2.05 16.85 -3.14
N PHE A 85 -2.48 15.89 -3.94
CA PHE A 85 -2.35 15.94 -5.40
C PHE A 85 -3.41 15.02 -6.06
N ASP A 86 -3.61 15.18 -7.36
CA ASP A 86 -4.46 14.30 -8.15
C ASP A 86 -3.61 13.30 -8.94
N ALA A 87 -4.02 12.03 -8.93
CA ALA A 87 -3.37 10.96 -9.69
C ALA A 87 -4.43 10.12 -10.41
N GLY A 88 -4.46 10.17 -11.75
CA GLY A 88 -5.34 9.30 -12.54
C GLY A 88 -6.85 9.48 -12.30
N GLY A 89 -7.30 10.62 -11.76
CA GLY A 89 -8.71 10.86 -11.39
C GLY A 89 -9.07 10.54 -9.94
N PHE A 90 -8.05 10.33 -9.10
CA PHE A 90 -8.18 10.11 -7.65
C PHE A 90 -7.50 11.25 -6.89
N ALA A 91 -8.14 11.74 -5.83
CA ALA A 91 -7.53 12.69 -4.92
C ALA A 91 -6.64 11.93 -3.93
N ILE A 92 -5.37 12.31 -3.83
CA ILE A 92 -4.37 11.63 -3.01
C ILE A 92 -3.88 12.56 -1.92
N ARG A 93 -3.69 12.03 -0.71
CA ARG A 93 -2.90 12.67 0.34
C ARG A 93 -1.80 11.75 0.86
N ALA A 94 -0.58 12.26 0.88
CA ALA A 94 0.61 11.57 1.34
C ALA A 94 0.78 11.69 2.86
N TYR A 95 1.23 10.61 3.50
CA TYR A 95 1.47 10.55 4.95
C TYR A 95 2.74 9.77 5.28
N GLY A 96 3.48 10.26 6.26
CA GLY A 96 4.66 9.58 6.79
C GLY A 96 5.92 9.99 6.09
N LYS A 97 7.02 9.40 6.53
CA LYS A 97 8.34 9.73 6.01
C LYS A 97 9.26 8.53 6.04
N ASP A 98 9.25 7.79 7.14
CA ASP A 98 10.20 6.70 7.35
C ASP A 98 9.50 5.34 7.23
N HIS A 99 10.17 4.40 6.56
CA HIS A 99 9.84 2.97 6.63
C HIS A 99 10.00 2.48 8.09
N ALA A 100 9.26 1.43 8.47
CA ALA A 100 9.44 0.79 9.76
C ALA A 100 10.85 0.18 9.91
N VAL A 101 11.43 0.22 11.10
CA VAL A 101 12.80 -0.29 11.30
C VAL A 101 12.83 -1.81 11.11
N ILE A 102 13.63 -2.30 10.15
CA ILE A 102 13.91 -3.74 9.97
C ILE A 102 14.89 -4.23 11.04
N LEU A 103 16.09 -3.63 11.07
CA LEU A 103 17.13 -3.89 12.06
C LEU A 103 17.81 -2.56 12.41
N PRO A 104 18.01 -2.22 13.70
CA PRO A 104 18.67 -0.97 14.10
C PRO A 104 20.07 -0.81 13.49
N GLU A 105 20.79 -1.91 13.26
CA GLU A 105 22.15 -1.93 12.72
C GLU A 105 22.22 -1.52 11.24
N LEU A 106 21.10 -1.56 10.51
CA LEU A 106 21.03 -1.13 9.11
C LEU A 106 20.94 0.41 8.97
N GLY A 107 20.80 1.13 10.09
CA GLY A 107 20.81 2.59 10.12
C GLY A 107 19.42 3.21 9.99
N VAL A 108 19.38 4.44 9.45
CA VAL A 108 18.13 5.19 9.24
C VAL A 108 17.31 4.49 8.15
N PRO A 109 16.00 4.24 8.36
CA PRO A 109 15.15 3.66 7.33
C PRO A 109 15.13 4.51 6.07
N CYS A 110 14.90 3.87 4.92
CA CYS A 110 14.57 4.59 3.69
C CYS A 110 13.23 5.33 3.83
N GLU A 111 12.96 6.23 2.89
CA GLU A 111 11.70 6.95 2.87
C GLU A 111 10.53 6.02 2.53
N ASN A 112 9.43 6.12 3.29
CA ASN A 112 8.16 5.47 3.00
C ASN A 112 7.02 6.48 3.13
N ILE A 113 6.26 6.65 2.05
CA ILE A 113 5.03 7.44 2.02
C ILE A 113 3.83 6.51 1.94
N GLY A 114 2.88 6.66 2.85
CA GLY A 114 1.55 6.10 2.75
C GLY A 114 0.59 7.01 1.99
N TYR A 115 -0.39 6.43 1.30
CA TYR A 115 -1.34 7.14 0.45
C TYR A 115 -2.78 6.97 0.96
N LEU A 116 -3.45 8.10 1.21
CA LEU A 116 -4.90 8.16 1.38
C LEU A 116 -5.54 8.54 0.05
N VAL A 117 -6.40 7.67 -0.47
CA VAL A 117 -7.07 7.82 -1.76
C VAL A 117 -8.53 8.17 -1.54
N ASP A 118 -8.98 9.28 -2.11
CA ASP A 118 -10.34 9.84 -2.06
C ASP A 118 -10.92 9.90 -0.63
N ASP A 119 -10.09 10.17 0.39
CA ASP A 119 -10.45 10.11 1.81
C ASP A 119 -11.08 8.77 2.26
N ALA A 120 -10.90 7.70 1.48
CA ALA A 120 -11.61 6.43 1.63
C ALA A 120 -10.68 5.24 1.88
N VAL A 121 -9.59 5.11 1.10
CA VAL A 121 -8.67 3.97 1.18
C VAL A 121 -7.29 4.42 1.62
N TYR A 122 -6.78 3.89 2.73
CA TYR A 122 -5.43 4.20 3.21
C TYR A 122 -4.48 3.02 3.01
N HIS A 123 -3.40 3.24 2.24
CA HIS A 123 -2.30 2.31 2.02
C HIS A 123 -1.03 2.82 2.74
N PRO A 124 -0.59 2.22 3.86
CA PRO A 124 0.52 2.77 4.65
C PRO A 124 1.92 2.48 4.09
N GLY A 125 2.01 1.59 3.09
CA GLY A 125 3.28 0.98 2.70
C GLY A 125 3.84 0.15 3.84
N ASP A 126 5.15 0.18 4.02
CA ASP A 126 5.84 -0.56 5.06
C ASP A 126 6.10 0.32 6.29
N SER A 127 5.01 0.86 6.81
CA SER A 127 5.01 1.64 8.04
C SER A 127 3.73 1.41 8.82
N PHE A 128 3.74 1.84 10.09
CA PHE A 128 2.53 1.99 10.89
C PHE A 128 2.13 3.48 11.03
N THR A 129 2.51 4.31 10.06
CA THR A 129 2.05 5.71 9.98
C THR A 129 0.54 5.73 9.80
N ARG A 130 -0.12 6.69 10.44
CA ARG A 130 -1.58 6.80 10.45
C ARG A 130 -2.02 8.03 9.66
N PRO A 131 -3.17 7.99 8.97
CA PRO A 131 -3.76 9.20 8.41
C PRO A 131 -4.31 10.06 9.56
N ASP A 132 -4.55 11.35 9.29
CA ASP A 132 -5.06 12.31 10.26
C ASP A 132 -6.60 12.28 10.44
N ARG A 133 -7.27 11.29 9.82
CA ARG A 133 -8.73 11.20 9.76
C ARG A 133 -9.23 9.75 9.73
N GLU A 134 -10.54 9.62 9.87
CA GLU A 134 -11.25 8.35 9.70
C GLU A 134 -11.31 7.99 8.21
N VAL A 135 -11.29 6.70 7.90
CA VAL A 135 -11.27 6.19 6.53
C VAL A 135 -12.31 5.08 6.38
N HIS A 136 -12.74 4.78 5.17
CA HIS A 136 -13.62 3.64 4.96
C HIS A 136 -12.82 2.32 5.06
N THR A 137 -11.68 2.23 4.37
CA THR A 137 -10.84 1.03 4.30
C THR A 137 -9.40 1.34 4.66
N ASN A 138 -8.87 0.63 5.66
CA ASN A 138 -7.45 0.68 6.01
C ASN A 138 -6.73 -0.60 5.58
N LEU A 139 -5.68 -0.46 4.79
CA LEU A 139 -4.79 -1.57 4.47
C LEU A 139 -3.80 -1.77 5.61
N VAL A 140 -3.56 -3.03 5.98
CA VAL A 140 -2.73 -3.39 7.13
C VAL A 140 -1.65 -4.37 6.69
N PRO A 141 -0.36 -4.00 6.73
CA PRO A 141 0.73 -4.94 6.55
C PRO A 141 0.71 -6.01 7.64
N ILE A 142 0.77 -7.29 7.24
CA ILE A 142 0.64 -8.44 8.17
C ILE A 142 1.86 -9.37 8.21
N SER A 143 2.92 -9.03 7.49
CA SER A 143 4.19 -9.76 7.49
C SER A 143 5.32 -8.82 7.10
N GLY A 144 6.54 -9.34 6.98
CA GLY A 144 7.73 -8.61 6.54
C GLY A 144 8.86 -8.66 7.56
N PRO A 145 10.12 -8.41 7.15
CA PRO A 145 11.26 -8.43 8.05
C PRO A 145 11.18 -7.42 9.21
N TRP A 146 10.50 -6.30 8.99
CA TRP A 146 10.25 -5.24 9.98
C TRP A 146 9.01 -5.48 10.85
N PHE A 147 8.18 -6.46 10.49
CA PHE A 147 6.85 -6.61 11.07
C PHE A 147 6.90 -7.03 12.54
N ALA A 148 6.09 -6.36 13.35
CA ALA A 148 5.84 -6.73 14.74
C ALA A 148 4.34 -6.80 15.02
N LEU A 149 3.85 -8.00 15.40
CA LEU A 149 2.42 -8.24 15.61
C LEU A 149 1.76 -7.26 16.62
N PRO A 150 2.35 -6.97 17.80
CA PRO A 150 1.74 -6.03 18.73
C PRO A 150 1.56 -4.62 18.14
N ALA A 151 2.56 -4.13 17.39
CA ALA A 151 2.50 -2.83 16.73
C ALA A 151 1.46 -2.82 15.60
N ALA A 152 1.37 -3.90 14.82
CA ALA A 152 0.36 -4.04 13.77
C ALA A 152 -1.08 -4.04 14.32
N VAL A 153 -1.31 -4.73 15.44
CA VAL A 153 -2.62 -4.73 16.12
C VAL A 153 -2.96 -3.34 16.66
N GLU A 154 -1.98 -2.63 17.23
CA GLU A 154 -2.18 -1.25 17.71
C GLU A 154 -2.44 -0.28 16.55
N TYR A 155 -1.70 -0.41 15.46
CA TYR A 155 -1.95 0.33 14.23
C TYR A 155 -3.37 0.10 13.72
N ALA A 156 -3.78 -1.17 13.56
CA ALA A 156 -5.12 -1.52 13.08
C ALA A 156 -6.24 -0.98 13.97
N ARG A 157 -6.04 -0.92 15.31
CA ARG A 157 -7.00 -0.33 16.25
C ARG A 157 -7.06 1.19 16.15
N SER A 158 -5.90 1.82 16.01
CA SER A 158 -5.78 3.27 16.11
C SER A 158 -6.20 4.02 14.85
N VAL A 159 -6.13 3.38 13.68
CA VAL A 159 -6.79 3.90 12.47
C VAL A 159 -8.28 3.63 12.55
N LYS A 160 -9.09 4.68 12.57
CA LYS A 160 -10.56 4.57 12.58
C LYS A 160 -11.08 4.28 11.16
N ALA A 161 -11.01 3.01 10.79
CA ALA A 161 -11.57 2.45 9.57
C ALA A 161 -12.90 1.70 9.78
N GLU A 162 -13.78 1.68 8.79
CA GLU A 162 -14.98 0.81 8.80
C GLU A 162 -14.63 -0.67 8.55
N GLN A 163 -13.57 -0.91 7.78
CA GLN A 163 -13.05 -2.24 7.48
C GLN A 163 -11.53 -2.22 7.24
N THR A 164 -10.91 -3.39 7.33
CA THR A 164 -9.47 -3.56 7.09
C THR A 164 -9.19 -4.62 6.03
N VAL A 165 -8.13 -4.41 5.24
CA VAL A 165 -7.65 -5.36 4.25
C VAL A 165 -6.20 -5.71 4.56
N GLY A 166 -5.89 -7.00 4.69
CA GLY A 166 -4.51 -7.45 4.93
C GLY A 166 -3.65 -7.37 3.67
N ILE A 167 -2.47 -6.76 3.76
CA ILE A 167 -1.44 -6.69 2.70
C ILE A 167 -0.09 -7.21 3.22
N HIS A 168 0.92 -7.24 2.35
CA HIS A 168 2.27 -7.67 2.69
C HIS A 168 2.29 -9.09 3.25
N ASN A 169 1.57 -10.01 2.58
CA ASN A 169 1.23 -11.33 3.11
C ASN A 169 1.86 -12.52 2.36
N ALA A 170 2.63 -12.28 1.28
CA ALA A 170 3.17 -13.36 0.45
C ALA A 170 4.15 -14.29 1.18
N LEU A 171 4.72 -13.85 2.31
CA LEU A 171 5.65 -14.65 3.12
C LEU A 171 4.94 -15.59 4.11
N LEU A 172 3.62 -15.49 4.24
CA LEU A 172 2.86 -16.28 5.21
C LEU A 172 2.32 -17.56 4.57
N SER A 173 2.42 -18.67 5.31
CA SER A 173 1.63 -19.87 5.03
C SER A 173 0.16 -19.65 5.41
N ASP A 174 -0.72 -20.58 5.00
CA ASP A 174 -2.13 -20.57 5.38
C ASP A 174 -2.36 -20.51 6.91
N ILE A 175 -1.49 -21.19 7.68
CA ILE A 175 -1.51 -21.14 9.15
C ILE A 175 -1.21 -19.71 9.63
N GLY A 176 -0.20 -19.06 9.06
CA GLY A 176 0.15 -17.68 9.37
C GLY A 176 -0.98 -16.70 9.03
N LEU A 177 -1.61 -16.85 7.85
CA LEU A 177 -2.77 -16.06 7.45
C LEU A 177 -3.94 -16.22 8.41
N GLY A 178 -4.22 -17.46 8.84
CA GLY A 178 -5.25 -17.75 9.84
C GLY A 178 -4.97 -17.07 11.19
N MET A 179 -3.70 -17.06 11.62
CA MET A 179 -3.27 -16.36 12.84
C MET A 179 -3.45 -14.85 12.71
N MET A 180 -3.05 -14.25 11.59
CA MET A 180 -3.20 -12.80 11.37
C MET A 180 -4.66 -12.39 11.29
N LYS A 181 -5.51 -13.18 10.62
CA LYS A 181 -6.96 -12.97 10.61
C LYS A 181 -7.54 -12.92 12.01
N ARG A 182 -7.10 -13.80 12.92
CA ARG A 182 -7.53 -13.78 14.32
C ARG A 182 -7.09 -12.50 15.03
N TRP A 183 -5.80 -12.17 15.02
CA TRP A 183 -5.30 -11.06 15.84
C TRP A 183 -5.61 -9.68 15.27
N ILE A 184 -5.45 -9.49 13.97
CA ILE A 184 -5.69 -8.22 13.27
C ILE A 184 -7.17 -8.09 12.91
N GLY A 185 -7.82 -9.18 12.50
CA GLY A 185 -9.23 -9.12 12.13
C GLY A 185 -10.19 -8.97 13.30
N GLU A 186 -9.85 -9.47 14.49
CA GLU A 186 -10.60 -9.18 15.72
C GLU A 186 -10.19 -7.82 16.33
N ALA A 187 -9.14 -7.18 15.81
CA ALA A 187 -8.69 -5.89 16.32
C ALA A 187 -9.70 -4.79 15.96
N GLY A 188 -10.32 -4.22 16.98
CA GLY A 188 -11.17 -3.03 16.82
C GLY A 188 -12.57 -3.30 16.25
N GLY A 189 -13.05 -4.56 16.29
CA GLY A 189 -14.47 -4.90 16.12
C GLY A 189 -15.08 -4.62 14.73
N ARG A 190 -14.24 -4.62 13.69
CA ARG A 190 -14.62 -4.26 12.31
C ARG A 190 -14.37 -5.39 11.34
N ALA A 191 -14.93 -5.29 10.13
CA ALA A 191 -14.72 -6.32 9.11
C ALA A 191 -13.24 -6.39 8.69
N TYR A 192 -12.72 -7.60 8.54
CA TYR A 192 -11.38 -7.85 8.03
C TYR A 192 -11.42 -8.75 6.79
N HIS A 193 -10.71 -8.33 5.76
CA HIS A 193 -10.65 -8.98 4.46
C HIS A 193 -9.21 -9.46 4.19
N GLY A 194 -9.01 -10.77 4.30
CA GLY A 194 -7.77 -11.43 3.85
C GLY A 194 -7.88 -11.81 2.37
N LEU A 195 -7.84 -10.81 1.48
CA LEU A 195 -8.00 -11.05 0.05
C LEU A 195 -6.82 -11.84 -0.53
N THR A 196 -7.11 -12.88 -1.30
CA THR A 196 -6.11 -13.56 -2.13
C THR A 196 -5.87 -12.76 -3.40
N PRO A 197 -4.74 -12.95 -4.10
CA PRO A 197 -4.50 -12.23 -5.33
C PRO A 197 -5.61 -12.44 -6.37
N GLY A 198 -6.00 -11.35 -7.04
CA GLY A 198 -7.12 -11.28 -7.98
C GLY A 198 -8.49 -11.09 -7.33
N GLN A 199 -8.64 -11.22 -6.01
CA GLN A 199 -9.91 -10.93 -5.34
C GLN A 199 -10.15 -9.43 -5.21
N SER A 200 -11.42 -9.06 -5.27
CA SER A 200 -11.87 -7.68 -5.16
C SER A 200 -12.98 -7.49 -4.14
N ILE A 201 -13.10 -6.26 -3.63
CA ILE A 201 -14.23 -5.79 -2.85
C ILE A 201 -14.74 -4.47 -3.43
N GLU A 202 -16.04 -4.24 -3.30
CA GLU A 202 -16.66 -2.94 -3.58
C GLU A 202 -16.64 -2.09 -2.31
N LEU A 203 -16.25 -0.83 -2.46
CA LEU A 203 -16.23 0.20 -1.44
C LEU A 203 -17.38 1.15 -1.79
N SER A 204 -18.51 0.96 -1.11
CA SER A 204 -19.79 1.63 -1.37
C SER A 204 -20.09 2.70 -0.32
#